data_AF-A0A6I3LEJ4-F1
#
_entry.id   AF-A0A6I3LEJ4-F1
#
_cell.length_a   1.000
_cell.length_b   1.000
_cell.length_c   1.000
_cell.angle_alpha   90.00
_cell.angle_beta   90.00
_cell.angle_gamma   90.00
#
_symmetry.space_group_name_H-M   'P 1'
#
loop_
_entity.id
_entity.type
_entity.pdbx_description
1 polymer ?
#
loop_
_entity_poly.entity_id
_entity_poly.type
_entity_poly.pdbx_seq_one_letter_code
_entity_poly.pdbx_strand_id
1 'polypeptide(L)'
;LIIESDQLFRKFLKDSFQEGKDEIIPTLKGGRVHYIINRLLLTDKNLKLEDLADELFISKSTIQNDLKEVKELLKSYDLKVEKTGNS
;
A
#
# COMPACT_ATOMS: atom_id res chain seq x y z
N LEU A 1 13.91 -20.83 10.81
CA LEU A 1 13.47 -19.71 11.68
C LEU A 1 12.13 -19.22 11.13
N ILE A 2 11.11 -19.05 11.97
CA ILE A 2 9.75 -18.62 11.57
C ILE A 2 9.40 -17.38 12.39
N ILE A 3 8.77 -16.39 11.76
CA ILE A 3 8.23 -15.22 12.45
C ILE A 3 6.76 -15.53 12.77
N GLU A 4 6.44 -15.73 14.05
CA GLU A 4 5.11 -16.22 14.48
C GLU A 4 4.04 -15.12 14.52
N SER A 5 4.44 -13.88 14.80
CA SER A 5 3.52 -12.74 14.93
C SER A 5 3.66 -11.78 13.76
N ASP A 6 2.75 -11.89 12.79
CA ASP A 6 2.65 -10.98 11.65
C ASP A 6 2.45 -9.52 12.10
N GLN A 7 1.70 -9.28 13.18
CA GLN A 7 1.50 -7.93 13.72
C GLN A 7 2.80 -7.32 14.26
N LEU A 8 3.57 -8.05 15.07
CA LEU A 8 4.85 -7.56 15.59
C LEU A 8 5.88 -7.39 14.47
N PHE A 9 5.86 -8.27 13.48
CA PHE A 9 6.67 -8.16 12.28
C PHE A 9 6.37 -6.87 11.51
N ARG A 10 5.09 -6.59 11.21
CA ARG A 10 4.69 -5.35 10.53
C ARG A 10 5.01 -4.12 11.34
N LYS A 11 4.84 -4.17 12.66
CA LYS A 11 5.26 -3.07 13.55
C LYS A 11 6.76 -2.82 13.43
N PHE A 12 7.58 -3.87 13.53
CA PHE A 12 9.03 -3.76 13.33
C PHE A 12 9.40 -3.18 11.96
N LEU A 13 8.73 -3.61 10.88
CA LEU A 13 8.95 -3.04 9.55
C LEU A 13 8.59 -1.55 9.50
N LYS A 14 7.48 -1.13 10.11
CA LYS A 14 7.14 0.29 10.22
C LYS A 14 8.24 1.05 10.96
N ASP A 15 8.59 0.62 12.16
CA ASP A 15 9.55 1.32 13.01
C ASP A 15 10.94 1.39 12.34
N SER A 16 11.38 0.31 11.67
CA SER A 16 12.71 0.22 11.05
C SER A 16 12.83 0.96 9.71
N PHE A 17 11.73 1.19 9.00
CA PHE A 17 11.72 1.82 7.67
C PHE A 17 11.02 3.19 7.66
N GLN A 18 10.61 3.73 8.82
CA GLN A 18 10.01 5.06 8.96
C GLN A 18 10.97 6.17 9.43
N GLU A 19 12.21 5.87 9.82
CA GLU A 19 13.21 6.92 10.06
C GLU A 19 13.61 7.56 8.71
N GLY A 20 13.15 8.80 8.45
CA GLY A 20 13.67 9.66 7.39
C GLY A 20 12.76 9.93 6.18
N LYS A 21 11.46 9.61 6.22
CA LYS A 21 10.51 10.12 5.22
C LYS A 21 9.74 11.32 5.80
N ASP A 22 10.24 12.53 5.55
CA ASP A 22 9.35 13.68 5.43
C ASP A 22 8.21 13.27 4.48
N GLU A 23 6.96 13.61 4.81
CA GLU A 23 5.74 13.22 4.08
C GLU A 23 5.68 13.82 2.66
N ILE A 24 6.59 13.42 1.78
CA ILE A 24 6.51 13.76 0.37
C ILE A 24 5.40 12.91 -0.22
N ILE A 25 4.24 13.54 -0.37
CA ILE A 25 3.11 12.97 -1.10
C ILE A 25 3.56 12.78 -2.55
N PRO A 26 3.66 11.54 -3.04
CA PRO A 26 4.20 11.30 -4.37
C PRO A 26 3.24 11.82 -5.43
N THR A 27 3.72 12.74 -6.26
CA THR A 27 2.92 13.30 -7.37
C THR A 27 3.07 12.47 -8.65
N LEU A 28 4.22 11.82 -8.84
CA LEU A 28 4.51 10.97 -9.99
C LEU A 28 3.90 9.57 -9.83
N LYS A 29 3.43 9.01 -10.95
CA LYS A 29 2.77 7.69 -10.99
C LYS A 29 3.59 6.58 -10.31
N GLY A 30 4.87 6.44 -10.66
CA GLY A 30 5.73 5.42 -10.05
C GLY A 30 5.87 5.57 -8.53
N GLY A 31 5.93 6.81 -8.04
CA GLY A 31 5.95 7.10 -6.61
C GLY A 31 4.64 6.68 -5.93
N ARG A 32 3.48 6.95 -6.55
CA ARG A 32 2.16 6.55 -6.03
C ARG A 32 1.99 5.04 -5.99
N VAL A 33 2.44 4.32 -7.03
CA VAL A 33 2.39 2.85 -7.07
C VAL A 33 3.19 2.25 -5.90
N HIS A 34 4.42 2.72 -5.67
CA HIS A 34 5.22 2.27 -4.53
C HIS A 34 4.63 2.67 -3.18
N TYR A 35 4.03 3.85 -3.08
CA TYR A 35 3.32 4.27 -1.88
C TYR A 35 2.14 3.34 -1.55
N ILE A 36 1.30 3.03 -2.54
CA ILE A 36 0.15 2.13 -2.37
C ILE A 36 0.62 0.72 -1.96
N ILE A 37 1.71 0.20 -2.57
CA ILE A 37 2.30 -1.09 -2.16
C ILE A 37 2.73 -1.04 -0.69
N ASN A 38 3.49 -0.04 -0.27
CA ASN A 38 3.92 0.10 1.11
C ASN A 38 2.72 0.18 2.06
N ARG A 39 1.66 0.90 1.68
CA ARG A 39 0.44 0.99 2.47
C ARG A 39 -0.26 -0.35 2.61
N LEU A 40 -0.39 -1.13 1.54
CA LEU A 40 -0.98 -2.47 1.57
C LEU A 40 -0.16 -3.45 2.43
N LEU A 41 1.17 -3.36 2.38
CA LEU A 41 2.06 -4.26 3.13
C LEU A 41 2.17 -3.89 4.61
N LEU A 42 2.01 -2.62 4.97
CA LEU A 42 2.21 -2.17 6.34
C LEU A 42 0.90 -2.00 7.11
N THR A 43 -0.23 -1.80 6.45
CA THR A 43 -1.53 -1.73 7.12
C THR A 43 -1.93 -3.07 7.74
N ASP A 44 -2.58 -3.03 8.90
CA ASP A 44 -3.28 -4.13 9.56
C ASP A 44 -4.80 -4.09 9.29
N LYS A 45 -5.26 -3.07 8.56
CA LYS A 45 -6.67 -2.82 8.22
C LYS A 45 -6.87 -2.79 6.71
N ASN A 46 -8.08 -3.10 6.27
CA ASN A 46 -8.51 -2.89 4.89
C ASN A 46 -8.38 -1.41 4.51
N LEU A 47 -7.77 -1.13 3.35
CA LEU A 47 -7.65 0.21 2.81
C LEU A 47 -8.86 0.53 1.94
N LYS A 48 -9.47 1.69 2.16
CA LYS A 48 -10.51 2.21 1.27
C LYS A 48 -9.89 3.01 0.14
N LEU A 49 -10.55 3.01 -1.01
CA LEU A 49 -10.11 3.81 -2.15
C LEU A 49 -10.24 5.31 -1.89
N GLU A 50 -11.26 5.67 -1.10
CA GLU A 50 -11.52 7.01 -0.58
C GLU A 50 -10.31 7.53 0.19
N ASP A 51 -9.85 6.76 1.18
CA ASP A 51 -8.74 7.16 2.05
C ASP A 51 -7.46 7.38 1.22
N LEU A 52 -7.14 6.48 0.29
CA LEU A 52 -5.97 6.62 -0.59
C LEU A 52 -6.07 7.82 -1.54
N ALA A 53 -7.28 8.14 -2.02
CA ALA A 53 -7.52 9.28 -2.90
C ALA A 53 -7.31 10.60 -2.14
N ASP A 54 -7.82 10.68 -0.91
CA ASP A 54 -7.69 11.84 -0.04
C ASP A 54 -6.23 12.05 0.38
N GLU A 55 -5.54 10.99 0.79
CA GLU A 55 -4.12 11.02 1.20
C GLU A 55 -3.17 11.46 0.07
N LEU A 56 -3.45 11.04 -1.16
CA LEU A 56 -2.61 11.34 -2.33
C LEU A 56 -3.10 12.58 -3.10
N PHE A 57 -4.18 13.23 -2.65
CA PHE A 57 -4.83 14.37 -3.30
C PHE A 57 -5.16 14.12 -4.79
N ILE A 58 -5.65 12.93 -5.13
CA ILE A 58 -5.99 12.54 -6.50
C ILE A 58 -7.34 11.84 -6.58
N SER A 59 -7.87 11.70 -7.79
CA SER A 59 -9.16 11.06 -7.99
C SER A 59 -9.12 9.54 -7.71
N LYS A 60 -10.27 8.97 -7.29
CA LYS A 60 -10.43 7.52 -7.14
C LYS A 60 -10.13 6.76 -8.44
N SER A 61 -10.45 7.32 -9.60
CA SER A 61 -10.16 6.68 -10.89
C SER A 61 -8.64 6.64 -11.17
N THR A 62 -7.89 7.65 -10.75
CA THR A 62 -6.42 7.63 -10.76
C THR A 62 -5.88 6.52 -9.86
N ILE A 63 -6.37 6.40 -8.61
CA ILE A 63 -5.99 5.32 -7.69
C ILE A 63 -6.33 3.94 -8.28
N GLN A 64 -7.52 3.77 -8.88
CA GLN A 64 -7.92 2.52 -9.53
C GLN A 64 -6.99 2.14 -10.69
N ASN A 65 -6.52 3.11 -11.47
CA ASN A 65 -5.56 2.87 -12.53
C ASN A 65 -4.17 2.51 -11.98
N ASP A 66 -3.72 3.18 -10.92
CA ASP A 66 -2.46 2.86 -10.24
C ASP A 66 -2.53 1.46 -9.60
N LEU A 67 -3.69 1.05 -9.07
CA LEU A 67 -3.91 -0.28 -8.52
C LEU A 67 -3.80 -1.41 -9.54
N LYS A 68 -4.00 -1.15 -10.83
CA LYS A 68 -3.72 -2.16 -11.88
C LYS A 68 -2.24 -2.49 -11.92
N GLU A 69 -1.38 -1.47 -11.85
CA GLU A 69 0.07 -1.63 -11.85
C GLU A 69 0.57 -2.26 -10.55
N VAL A 70 0.00 -1.86 -9.40
CA VAL A 70 0.26 -2.49 -8.10
C VAL A 70 0.00 -3.99 -8.14
N LYS A 71 -1.13 -4.42 -8.72
CA LYS A 71 -1.49 -5.85 -8.83
C LYS A 71 -0.49 -6.63 -9.68
N GLU A 72 -0.08 -6.07 -10.82
CA GLU A 72 0.92 -6.74 -11.69
C GLU A 72 2.28 -6.84 -11.00
N LEU A 73 2.71 -5.81 -10.28
CA LEU A 73 3.98 -5.83 -9.54
C LEU A 73 3.97 -6.86 -8.40
N LEU A 74 2.87 -6.95 -7.65
CA LEU A 74 2.76 -7.90 -6.54
C LEU A 74 2.66 -9.35 -7.01
N LYS A 75 2.10 -9.58 -8.21
CA LYS A 75 1.97 -10.91 -8.80
C LYS A 75 3.33 -11.62 -9.01
N SER A 76 4.40 -10.88 -9.29
CA SER A 76 5.74 -11.47 -9.45
C SER A 76 6.31 -12.02 -8.13
N TYR A 77 5.73 -11.63 -6.99
CA TYR A 77 6.06 -12.13 -5.66
C TYR A 77 4.99 -13.10 -5.11
N ASP A 78 4.07 -13.57 -5.96
CA ASP A 78 2.91 -14.40 -5.60
C ASP A 78 1.97 -13.75 -4.56
N LEU A 79 1.97 -12.41 -4.50
CA LEU A 79 1.08 -11.64 -3.65
C LEU A 79 -0.15 -11.18 -4.44
N LYS A 80 -1.33 -11.29 -3.82
CA LYS A 80 -2.62 -10.91 -4.42
C LYS A 80 -3.29 -9.79 -3.63
N VAL A 81 -3.82 -8.81 -4.35
CA VAL A 81 -4.65 -7.74 -3.77
C VAL A 81 -6.12 -8.12 -3.89
N GLU A 82 -6.76 -8.39 -2.76
CA GLU A 82 -8.17 -8.71 -2.69
C GLU A 82 -9.04 -7.47 -2.46
N LYS A 83 -10.21 -7.44 -3.10
CA LYS A 83 -11.19 -6.38 -2.88
C LYS A 83 -12.20 -6.86 -1.85
N THR A 84 -12.15 -6.30 -0.64
CA THR A 84 -13.14 -6.58 0.40
C THR A 84 -14.34 -5.66 0.21
N GLY A 85 -15.25 -6.03 -0.69
CA GLY A 85 -16.49 -5.30 -0.93
C GLY A 85 -17.42 -6.19 -1.74
N ASN A 86 -18.44 -6.73 -1.07
CA ASN A 86 -19.47 -7.56 -1.67
C ASN A 86 -20.19 -6.82 -2.82
N SER A 87 -20.72 -7.64 -3.74
CA SER A 87 -21.74 -7.29 -4.73
C SER A 87 -22.88 -6.47 -4.16
#